data_AF-D2VZZ3-F1
#
_entry.id   AF-D2VZZ3-F1
#
_cell.length_a   1.000
_cell.length_b   1.000
_cell.length_c   1.000
_cell.angle_alpha   90.00
_cell.angle_beta   90.00
_cell.angle_gamma   90.00
#
_symmetry.space_group_name_H-M   'P 1'
#
loop_
_entity.id
_entity.type
_entity.pdbx_description
1 polymer ?
#
loop_
_entity_poly.entity_id
_entity_poly.type
_entity_poly.pdbx_seq_one_letter_code
_entity_poly.pdbx_strand_id
1 'polypeptide(L)'
;MMKTYTLNFANPLTKSRTVTFSSYPGSLGSNDDYYQTDGGLVVIETTIGILNNTLYDNTHPQSLLSWFRVVLANRMATSGREWFEVFSINNGGTYNNEWMILDVKKFIPGQAQLTKDLFWVIEQIPGTVVGSDQTNLLSTRGYFASYNVPFYPSIYEKTGYAEYVKKFPETYHYMSYDKCARSEIFRRDQHLVKDLPSMQRIMQYDNYHDEFSFGNPDWVISARDDLAPNVPNGQKSCGGGYDCKISSISKWNFVFFRSGPAHQFTPVFKFENQCGPQYSHVGLPLEWNFPWIQLDSRV
;
A
#
# COMPACT_ATOMS: atom_id res chain seq x y z
N MET A 1 -11.29 -9.96 -1.87
CA MET A 1 -12.68 -9.80 -1.38
C MET A 1 -12.81 -8.39 -0.82
N MET A 2 -13.95 -7.72 -0.95
CA MET A 2 -14.23 -6.47 -0.23
C MET A 2 -15.15 -6.77 0.96
N LYS A 3 -14.91 -6.13 2.11
CA LYS A 3 -15.71 -6.30 3.33
C LYS A 3 -16.13 -4.95 3.88
N THR A 4 -17.37 -4.86 4.34
CA THR A 4 -17.93 -3.71 5.07
C THR A 4 -18.38 -4.20 6.44
N TYR A 5 -17.73 -3.73 7.51
CA TYR A 5 -18.08 -4.11 8.88
C TYR A 5 -18.65 -2.93 9.67
N THR A 6 -19.96 -2.94 9.88
CA THR A 6 -20.66 -2.06 10.82
C THR A 6 -20.80 -2.75 12.16
N LEU A 7 -19.99 -2.35 13.13
CA LEU A 7 -19.97 -2.96 14.47
C LEU A 7 -20.41 -1.94 15.52
N ASN A 8 -21.46 -2.27 16.27
CA ASN A 8 -22.02 -1.41 17.31
C ASN A 8 -21.35 -1.64 18.67
N PHE A 9 -20.04 -1.42 18.75
CA PHE A 9 -19.33 -1.51 20.02
C PHE A 9 -19.84 -0.44 20.99
N ALA A 10 -20.31 -0.87 22.16
CA ALA A 10 -20.79 0.01 23.23
C ALA A 10 -19.60 0.60 24.03
N ASN A 11 -18.73 1.36 23.36
CA ASN A 11 -17.55 1.98 23.95
C ASN A 11 -17.40 3.43 23.44
N PRO A 12 -17.25 4.45 24.31
CA PRO A 12 -17.14 5.86 23.89
C PRO A 12 -15.86 6.18 23.09
N LEU A 13 -14.86 5.29 23.13
CA LEU A 13 -13.64 5.38 22.32
C LEU A 13 -13.87 4.91 20.89
N THR A 14 -14.98 4.24 20.57
CA THR A 14 -15.32 3.89 19.18
C THR A 14 -15.80 5.13 18.45
N LYS A 15 -14.99 5.61 17.50
CA LYS A 15 -15.26 6.77 16.64
C LYS A 15 -15.76 6.39 15.26
N SER A 16 -15.27 5.26 14.73
CA SER A 16 -15.74 4.70 13.46
C SER A 16 -16.42 3.35 13.67
N ARG A 17 -17.70 3.25 13.31
CA ARG A 17 -18.51 2.02 13.47
C ARG A 17 -18.45 1.17 12.22
N THR A 18 -18.47 1.82 11.06
CA THR A 18 -18.40 1.20 9.74
C THR A 18 -17.01 1.37 9.15
N VAL A 19 -16.39 0.26 8.78
CA VAL A 19 -15.09 0.25 8.10
C VAL A 19 -15.19 -0.68 6.90
N THR A 20 -14.82 -0.17 5.73
CA THR A 20 -14.80 -0.89 4.45
C THR A 20 -13.38 -1.08 3.98
N PHE A 21 -13.03 -2.29 3.57
CA PHE A 21 -11.64 -2.65 3.26
C PHE A 21 -11.55 -3.84 2.31
N SER A 22 -10.43 -3.93 1.57
CA SER A 22 -10.07 -5.13 0.82
C SER A 22 -9.52 -6.20 1.77
N SER A 23 -9.79 -7.48 1.52
CA SER A 23 -9.49 -8.55 2.46
C SER A 23 -9.56 -9.94 1.80
N TYR A 24 -9.40 -10.97 2.63
CA TYR A 24 -9.32 -12.38 2.27
C TYR A 24 -10.24 -13.24 3.15
N PRO A 25 -10.66 -14.43 2.70
CA PRO A 25 -11.40 -15.36 3.54
C PRO A 25 -10.72 -15.60 4.90
N GLY A 26 -11.46 -15.49 6.00
CA GLY A 26 -10.95 -15.69 7.36
C GLY A 26 -10.21 -14.49 7.98
N SER A 27 -9.72 -13.52 7.21
CA SER A 27 -9.04 -12.34 7.76
C SER A 27 -10.02 -11.34 8.39
N LEU A 28 -9.69 -10.80 9.57
CA LEU A 28 -10.53 -9.81 10.26
C LEU A 28 -10.13 -8.35 9.97
N GLY A 29 -8.97 -8.15 9.33
CA GLY A 29 -8.54 -6.90 8.74
C GLY A 29 -8.26 -7.08 7.25
N SER A 30 -7.81 -6.00 6.62
CA SER A 30 -7.08 -6.06 5.37
C SER A 30 -5.68 -6.64 5.64
N ASN A 31 -5.05 -7.20 4.60
CA ASN A 31 -3.62 -7.54 4.58
C ASN A 31 -2.89 -6.85 3.41
N ASP A 32 -3.54 -5.86 2.77
CA ASP A 32 -3.02 -5.23 1.55
C ASP A 32 -2.09 -4.03 1.79
N ASP A 33 -2.43 -2.94 2.51
CA ASP A 33 -3.71 -2.57 3.13
C ASP A 33 -4.50 -1.44 2.43
N TYR A 34 -5.83 -1.56 2.45
CA TYR A 34 -6.75 -0.45 2.10
C TYR A 34 -7.96 -0.45 3.05
N TYR A 35 -8.22 0.70 3.68
CA TYR A 35 -9.42 0.93 4.49
C TYR A 35 -10.06 2.28 4.21
N GLN A 36 -11.38 2.31 4.36
CA GLN A 36 -12.19 3.50 4.39
C GLN A 36 -13.09 3.47 5.63
N THR A 37 -13.01 4.49 6.48
CA THR A 37 -13.80 4.58 7.72
C THR A 37 -14.97 5.55 7.59
N ASP A 38 -16.09 5.29 8.29
CA ASP A 38 -17.19 6.27 8.40
C ASP A 38 -16.80 7.52 9.22
N GLY A 39 -15.70 7.46 9.98
CA GLY A 39 -15.02 8.62 10.56
C GLY A 39 -14.28 9.51 9.54
N GLY A 40 -14.28 9.15 8.25
CA GLY A 40 -13.73 9.98 7.18
C GLY A 40 -12.22 9.84 6.99
N LEU A 41 -11.65 8.66 7.27
CA LEU A 41 -10.24 8.36 6.99
C LEU A 41 -10.12 7.34 5.86
N VAL A 42 -9.19 7.57 4.93
CA VAL A 42 -8.61 6.52 4.08
C VAL A 42 -7.27 6.14 4.66
N VAL A 43 -7.04 4.84 4.77
CA VAL A 43 -5.81 4.28 5.31
C VAL A 43 -5.27 3.27 4.32
N ILE A 44 -4.05 3.50 3.84
CA ILE A 44 -3.32 2.57 2.98
C ILE A 44 -1.89 2.41 3.49
N GLU A 45 -1.21 1.36 3.06
CA GLU A 45 0.20 1.14 3.41
C GLU A 45 0.99 0.52 2.27
N THR A 46 2.32 0.65 2.33
CA THR A 46 3.21 -0.34 1.71
C THR A 46 4.25 -0.82 2.71
N THR A 47 4.55 -2.12 2.67
CA THR A 47 5.46 -2.76 3.61
C THR A 47 6.90 -2.32 3.37
N ILE A 48 7.62 -1.94 4.43
CA ILE A 48 9.05 -1.64 4.37
C ILE A 48 9.87 -2.82 4.93
N GLY A 49 11.04 -3.03 4.35
CA GLY A 49 11.96 -4.08 4.78
C GLY A 49 12.73 -3.72 6.05
N ILE A 50 13.24 -4.73 6.75
CA ILE A 50 14.21 -4.58 7.83
C ILE A 50 15.45 -5.40 7.45
N LEU A 51 16.54 -4.73 7.09
CA LEU A 51 17.80 -5.35 6.67
C LEU A 51 18.81 -5.41 7.83
N ASN A 52 18.69 -4.45 8.76
CA ASN A 52 19.40 -4.47 10.02
C ASN A 52 18.70 -5.42 11.01
N ASN A 53 19.14 -6.67 11.02
CA ASN A 53 18.54 -7.72 11.86
C ASN A 53 18.65 -7.47 13.36
N THR A 54 19.56 -6.61 13.83
CA THR A 54 19.67 -6.27 15.25
C THR A 54 18.42 -5.54 15.77
N LEU A 55 17.62 -4.93 14.89
CA LEU A 55 16.35 -4.33 15.28
C LEU A 55 15.36 -5.37 15.84
N TYR A 56 15.43 -6.63 15.42
CA TYR A 56 14.53 -7.67 15.90
C TYR A 56 14.69 -7.99 17.39
N ASP A 57 15.79 -7.59 18.03
CA ASP A 57 15.94 -7.66 19.50
C ASP A 57 14.87 -6.84 20.24
N ASN A 58 14.24 -5.87 19.55
CA ASN A 58 13.12 -5.07 20.07
C ASN A 58 11.74 -5.70 19.78
N THR A 59 11.69 -6.89 19.20
CA THR A 59 10.44 -7.64 18.94
C THR A 59 10.19 -8.60 20.08
N HIS A 60 9.14 -8.36 20.87
CA HIS A 60 8.82 -9.18 22.04
C HIS A 60 7.34 -9.59 22.09
N PRO A 61 7.00 -10.75 22.68
CA PRO A 61 5.62 -11.25 22.72
C PRO A 61 4.69 -10.39 23.58
N GLN A 62 5.22 -9.57 24.50
CA GLN A 62 4.45 -8.58 25.28
C GLN A 62 4.15 -7.32 24.46
N SER A 63 3.66 -7.49 23.24
CA SER A 63 3.30 -6.41 22.31
C SER A 63 2.01 -6.75 21.58
N LEU A 64 1.48 -5.80 20.81
CA LEU A 64 0.33 -6.06 19.93
C LEU A 64 0.79 -6.23 18.49
N LEU A 65 0.33 -7.31 17.85
CA LEU A 65 0.53 -7.53 16.42
C LEU A 65 -0.09 -6.38 15.62
N SER A 66 0.54 -6.01 14.50
CA SER A 66 0.12 -4.85 13.70
C SER A 66 -1.33 -4.90 13.28
N TRP A 67 -1.84 -6.05 12.83
CA TRP A 67 -3.22 -6.16 12.37
C TRP A 67 -4.25 -5.76 13.46
N PHE A 68 -3.97 -6.08 14.74
CA PHE A 68 -4.82 -5.64 15.86
C PHE A 68 -4.76 -4.13 16.04
N ARG A 69 -3.55 -3.56 16.00
CA ARG A 69 -3.34 -2.11 16.17
C ARG A 69 -3.98 -1.31 15.04
N VAL A 70 -3.95 -1.81 13.81
CA VAL A 70 -4.63 -1.21 12.65
C VAL A 70 -6.15 -1.21 12.85
N VAL A 71 -6.73 -2.35 13.24
CA VAL A 71 -8.19 -2.43 13.51
C VAL A 71 -8.60 -1.48 14.63
N LEU A 72 -7.79 -1.36 15.70
CA LEU A 72 -8.02 -0.41 16.78
C LEU A 72 -7.93 1.04 16.29
N ALA A 73 -6.86 1.40 15.59
CA ALA A 73 -6.65 2.76 15.08
C ALA A 73 -7.77 3.19 14.11
N ASN A 74 -8.18 2.31 13.19
CA ASN A 74 -9.28 2.55 12.25
C ASN A 74 -10.62 2.82 12.96
N ARG A 75 -10.83 2.22 14.14
CA ARG A 75 -12.08 2.38 14.91
C ARG A 75 -12.03 3.50 15.95
N MET A 76 -10.85 3.85 16.44
CA MET A 76 -10.69 4.82 17.53
C MET A 76 -10.28 6.22 17.08
N ALA A 77 -9.73 6.36 15.88
CA ALA A 77 -9.25 7.65 15.38
C ALA A 77 -10.28 8.40 14.53
N THR A 78 -10.25 9.72 14.61
CA THR A 78 -10.97 10.66 13.73
C THR A 78 -10.05 11.53 12.87
N SER A 79 -8.73 11.48 13.10
CA SER A 79 -7.71 12.22 12.36
C SER A 79 -6.45 11.38 12.14
N GLY A 80 -5.58 11.78 11.22
CA GLY A 80 -4.29 11.12 10.99
C GLY A 80 -3.39 11.11 12.23
N ARG A 81 -3.39 12.19 13.00
CA ARG A 81 -2.65 12.29 14.27
C ARG A 81 -3.16 11.29 15.32
N GLU A 82 -4.47 11.22 15.53
CA GLU A 82 -5.06 10.26 16.47
C GLU A 82 -4.80 8.82 16.02
N TRP A 83 -4.84 8.57 14.70
CA TRP A 83 -4.53 7.26 14.14
C TRP A 83 -3.09 6.86 14.48
N PHE A 84 -2.12 7.78 14.29
CA PHE A 84 -0.73 7.60 14.71
C PHE A 84 -0.60 7.31 16.21
N GLU A 85 -1.25 8.11 17.06
CA GLU A 85 -1.19 7.97 18.52
C GLU A 85 -1.73 6.60 18.98
N VAL A 86 -2.87 6.15 18.43
CA VAL A 86 -3.45 4.83 18.77
C VAL A 86 -2.60 3.69 18.21
N PHE A 87 -2.17 3.77 16.95
CA PHE A 87 -1.39 2.73 16.28
C PHE A 87 -0.03 2.51 16.96
N SER A 88 0.57 3.56 17.52
CA SER A 88 1.90 3.50 18.14
C SER A 88 1.93 2.75 19.48
N ILE A 89 0.77 2.56 20.12
CA ILE A 89 0.68 1.89 21.42
C ILE A 89 1.04 0.41 21.27
N ASN A 90 1.94 -0.07 22.13
CA ASN A 90 2.40 -1.47 22.17
C ASN A 90 2.93 -1.99 20.82
N ASN A 91 3.65 -1.15 20.07
CA ASN A 91 4.34 -1.57 18.85
C ASN A 91 5.23 -2.80 19.10
N GLY A 92 4.98 -3.87 18.34
CA GLY A 92 5.76 -5.11 18.40
C GLY A 92 6.79 -5.29 17.29
N GLY A 93 6.91 -4.39 16.32
CA GLY A 93 7.89 -4.53 15.23
C GLY A 93 7.58 -5.62 14.19
N THR A 94 6.33 -6.07 14.12
CA THR A 94 5.86 -7.04 13.11
C THR A 94 5.13 -6.30 12.00
N TYR A 95 5.14 -6.79 10.75
CA TYR A 95 4.47 -6.13 9.62
C TYR A 95 4.77 -4.61 9.57
N ASN A 96 6.04 -4.31 9.30
CA ASN A 96 6.61 -2.97 9.36
C ASN A 96 6.30 -2.22 8.06
N ASN A 97 5.51 -1.15 8.14
CA ASN A 97 4.95 -0.50 6.96
C ASN A 97 5.11 1.02 7.03
N GLU A 98 5.04 1.65 5.86
CA GLU A 98 4.69 3.05 5.68
C GLU A 98 3.17 3.18 5.51
N TRP A 99 2.50 3.70 6.54
CA TRP A 99 1.07 3.99 6.56
C TRP A 99 0.81 5.43 6.10
N MET A 100 -0.16 5.59 5.22
CA MET A 100 -0.63 6.87 4.71
C MET A 100 -2.09 7.07 5.12
N ILE A 101 -2.34 8.13 5.88
CA ILE A 101 -3.65 8.45 6.43
C ILE A 101 -4.17 9.74 5.81
N LEU A 102 -5.21 9.63 5.00
CA LEU A 102 -5.89 10.77 4.39
C LEU A 102 -7.19 11.06 5.14
N ASP A 103 -7.26 12.24 5.76
CA ASP A 103 -8.48 12.76 6.37
C ASP A 103 -9.29 13.55 5.35
N VAL A 104 -10.28 12.89 4.74
CA VAL A 104 -11.06 13.50 3.65
C VAL A 104 -11.94 14.65 4.13
N LYS A 105 -12.22 14.74 5.44
CA LYS A 105 -13.02 15.82 6.04
C LYS A 105 -12.28 17.15 5.96
N LYS A 106 -10.95 17.14 5.84
CA LYS A 106 -10.10 18.32 5.74
C LYS A 106 -9.89 18.81 4.31
N PHE A 107 -10.33 18.07 3.29
CA PHE A 107 -10.19 18.50 1.91
C PHE A 107 -11.28 19.50 1.52
N ILE A 108 -10.88 20.67 1.06
CA ILE A 108 -11.80 21.72 0.59
C ILE A 108 -11.54 21.96 -0.89
N PRO A 109 -12.45 21.54 -1.79
CA PRO A 109 -12.30 21.73 -3.22
C PRO A 109 -12.09 23.20 -3.61
N GLY A 110 -11.14 23.44 -4.52
CA GLY A 110 -10.85 24.79 -5.05
C GLY A 110 -9.90 25.63 -4.20
N GLN A 111 -9.46 25.17 -3.03
CA GLN A 111 -8.40 25.84 -2.28
C GLN A 111 -7.02 25.61 -2.92
N ALA A 112 -6.21 26.67 -2.97
CA ALA A 112 -4.86 26.61 -3.54
C ALA A 112 -3.86 25.83 -2.67
N GLN A 113 -4.13 25.68 -1.37
CA GLN A 113 -3.30 24.95 -0.43
C GLN A 113 -4.14 23.95 0.34
N LEU A 114 -3.59 22.76 0.58
CA LEU A 114 -4.25 21.74 1.38
C LEU A 114 -4.27 22.12 2.87
N THR A 115 -5.36 21.77 3.55
CA THR A 115 -5.54 22.07 4.98
C THR A 115 -4.62 21.21 5.84
N LYS A 116 -3.90 21.83 6.78
CA LYS A 116 -3.03 21.14 7.75
C LYS A 116 -3.69 19.88 8.36
N ASP A 117 -2.88 18.83 8.54
CA ASP A 117 -3.27 17.51 9.03
C ASP A 117 -4.23 16.73 8.11
N LEU A 118 -4.36 17.13 6.84
CA LEU A 118 -5.12 16.38 5.84
C LEU A 118 -4.44 15.06 5.49
N PHE A 119 -3.10 15.04 5.45
CA PHE A 119 -2.33 13.86 5.07
C PHE A 119 -1.22 13.58 6.07
N TRP A 120 -1.26 12.42 6.71
CA TRP A 120 -0.24 11.94 7.63
C TRP A 120 0.48 10.72 7.05
N VAL A 121 1.79 10.67 7.23
CA VAL A 121 2.61 9.50 6.91
C VAL A 121 3.21 8.97 8.21
N ILE A 122 3.25 7.65 8.36
CA ILE A 122 3.68 6.98 9.57
C ILE A 122 4.48 5.75 9.18
N GLU A 123 5.68 5.59 9.73
CA GLU A 123 6.51 4.42 9.52
C GLU A 123 6.78 3.71 10.85
N GLN A 124 6.63 2.40 10.83
CA GLN A 124 6.94 1.53 11.96
C GLN A 124 8.09 0.60 11.65
N ILE A 125 8.96 0.42 12.63
CA ILE A 125 9.97 -0.64 12.71
C ILE A 125 9.96 -1.25 14.13
N PRO A 126 10.69 -2.34 14.40
CA PRO A 126 10.88 -2.81 15.78
C PRO A 126 11.40 -1.71 16.71
N GLY A 127 10.68 -1.48 17.80
CA GLY A 127 11.02 -0.50 18.84
C GLY A 127 10.85 0.98 18.46
N THR A 128 10.39 1.33 17.25
CA THR A 128 10.22 2.74 16.85
C THR A 128 9.02 2.91 15.91
N VAL A 129 8.21 3.94 16.17
CA VAL A 129 7.20 4.45 15.22
C VAL A 129 7.47 5.95 15.03
N VAL A 130 7.56 6.40 13.79
CA VAL A 130 7.73 7.80 13.41
C VAL A 130 6.52 8.21 12.59
N GLY A 131 5.92 9.36 12.88
CA GLY A 131 4.79 9.86 12.08
C GLY A 131 4.70 11.36 12.12
N SER A 132 4.31 11.97 11.00
CA SER A 132 4.13 13.41 10.89
C SER A 132 3.16 13.82 9.77
N ASP A 133 2.61 15.02 9.91
CA ASP A 133 1.80 15.68 8.89
C ASP A 133 2.64 15.98 7.63
N GLN A 134 2.29 15.34 6.52
CA GLN A 134 2.90 15.50 5.19
C GLN A 134 2.01 16.30 4.23
N THR A 135 1.00 17.01 4.74
CA THR A 135 0.10 17.84 3.92
C THR A 135 0.85 18.85 3.06
N ASN A 136 1.87 19.53 3.60
CA ASN A 136 2.64 20.52 2.83
C ASN A 136 3.42 19.88 1.68
N LEU A 137 3.97 18.69 1.90
CA LEU A 137 4.67 17.92 0.87
C LEU A 137 3.70 17.52 -0.25
N LEU A 138 2.53 16.99 0.12
CA LEU A 138 1.48 16.62 -0.82
C LEU A 138 0.98 17.83 -1.62
N SER A 139 0.76 18.97 -0.96
CA SER A 139 0.32 20.23 -1.59
C SER A 139 1.36 20.75 -2.59
N THR A 140 2.64 20.70 -2.22
CA THR A 140 3.73 21.23 -3.05
C THR A 140 4.06 20.32 -4.25
N ARG A 141 4.07 19.00 -4.05
CA ARG A 141 4.39 18.03 -5.11
C ARG A 141 3.19 17.68 -6.01
N GLY A 142 1.97 17.82 -5.48
CA GLY A 142 0.74 17.37 -6.12
C GLY A 142 0.46 15.87 -5.95
N TYR A 143 1.38 15.10 -5.37
CA TYR A 143 1.24 13.67 -5.11
C TYR A 143 2.13 13.22 -3.95
N PHE A 144 1.79 12.06 -3.40
CA PHE A 144 2.66 11.26 -2.54
C PHE A 144 2.64 9.82 -3.09
N ALA A 145 3.79 9.18 -3.21
CA ALA A 145 3.92 7.84 -3.73
C ALA A 145 4.67 6.97 -2.72
N SER A 146 4.24 5.71 -2.60
CA SER A 146 4.76 4.72 -1.67
C SER A 146 5.09 3.43 -2.43
N TYR A 147 6.23 2.82 -2.13
CA TYR A 147 6.81 1.75 -2.95
C TYR A 147 7.82 0.89 -2.17
N ASN A 148 7.50 0.53 -0.93
CA ASN A 148 8.26 -0.40 -0.08
C ASN A 148 9.70 0.06 0.28
N VAL A 149 9.99 1.36 0.16
CA VAL A 149 11.25 1.97 0.59
C VAL A 149 10.94 3.03 1.63
N PRO A 150 11.60 3.05 2.80
CA PRO A 150 11.26 4.01 3.84
C PRO A 150 11.41 5.47 3.40
N PHE A 151 10.41 6.29 3.66
CA PHE A 151 10.37 7.72 3.42
C PHE A 151 11.17 8.52 4.44
N TYR A 152 11.07 8.22 5.73
CA TYR A 152 11.80 8.99 6.74
C TYR A 152 13.28 8.60 6.70
N PRO A 153 14.21 9.56 6.52
CA PRO A 153 15.64 9.26 6.48
C PRO A 153 16.13 8.49 7.72
N SER A 154 15.56 8.79 8.89
CA SER A 154 15.89 8.09 10.13
C SER A 154 15.48 6.61 10.12
N ILE A 155 14.37 6.26 9.47
CA ILE A 155 13.92 4.87 9.32
C ILE A 155 14.74 4.18 8.23
N TYR A 156 14.96 4.83 7.10
CA TYR A 156 15.81 4.32 6.01
C TYR A 156 17.22 3.93 6.50
N GLU A 157 17.84 4.78 7.31
CA GLU A 157 19.15 4.49 7.91
C GLU A 157 19.06 3.36 8.96
N LYS A 158 18.13 3.44 9.92
CA LYS A 158 18.00 2.43 11.00
C LYS A 158 17.74 1.03 10.47
N THR A 159 16.93 0.91 9.41
CA THR A 159 16.57 -0.36 8.77
C THR A 159 17.69 -0.94 7.91
N GLY A 160 18.79 -0.22 7.72
CA GLY A 160 19.99 -0.69 7.04
C GLY A 160 19.99 -0.50 5.53
N TYR A 161 19.00 0.19 4.94
CA TYR A 161 18.93 0.39 3.49
C TYR A 161 20.15 1.13 2.94
N ALA A 162 20.60 2.18 3.64
CA ALA A 162 21.75 2.98 3.23
C ALA A 162 23.05 2.16 3.16
N GLU A 163 23.30 1.30 4.16
CA GLU A 163 24.46 0.41 4.16
C GLU A 163 24.33 -0.71 3.13
N TYR A 164 23.12 -1.26 2.97
CA TYR A 164 22.86 -2.34 2.03
C TYR A 164 23.11 -1.90 0.59
N VAL A 165 22.59 -0.74 0.19
CA VAL A 165 22.82 -0.16 -1.15
C VAL A 165 24.30 0.15 -1.40
N LYS A 166 25.04 0.59 -0.38
CA LYS A 166 26.51 0.78 -0.50
C LYS A 166 27.24 -0.53 -0.72
N LYS A 167 26.80 -1.60 -0.05
CA LYS A 167 27.42 -2.93 -0.14
C LYS A 167 27.04 -3.68 -1.42
N PHE A 168 25.83 -3.45 -1.92
CA PHE A 168 25.22 -4.12 -3.08
C PHE A 168 24.68 -3.07 -4.06
N PRO A 169 25.55 -2.37 -4.82
CA PRO A 169 25.16 -1.25 -5.68
C PRO A 169 24.12 -1.59 -6.75
N GLU A 170 24.03 -2.85 -7.16
CA GLU A 170 23.02 -3.36 -8.10
C GLU A 170 21.58 -3.21 -7.57
N THR A 171 21.41 -3.11 -6.26
CA THR A 171 20.09 -2.93 -5.62
C THR A 171 19.62 -1.48 -5.58
N TYR A 172 20.46 -0.53 -6.01
CA TYR A 172 20.16 0.90 -6.00
C TYR A 172 18.84 1.24 -6.70
N HIS A 173 18.58 0.65 -7.86
CA HIS A 173 17.36 0.84 -8.65
C HIS A 173 16.10 0.19 -8.05
N TYR A 174 16.23 -0.50 -6.93
CA TYR A 174 15.10 -1.06 -6.19
C TYR A 174 14.96 -0.47 -4.78
N MET A 175 16.07 -0.13 -4.14
CA MET A 175 16.11 0.21 -2.71
C MET A 175 16.38 1.68 -2.42
N SER A 176 16.76 2.49 -3.41
CA SER A 176 16.89 3.94 -3.20
C SER A 176 15.52 4.62 -3.18
N TYR A 177 15.23 5.40 -2.14
CA TYR A 177 13.92 6.07 -2.02
C TYR A 177 13.61 6.95 -3.23
N ASP A 178 14.57 7.78 -3.66
CA ASP A 178 14.36 8.71 -4.78
C ASP A 178 14.64 8.11 -6.16
N LYS A 179 15.32 6.96 -6.23
CA LYS A 179 15.89 6.42 -7.49
C LYS A 179 15.51 4.98 -7.80
N CYS A 180 14.65 4.36 -7.01
CA CYS A 180 14.07 3.07 -7.39
C CYS A 180 13.15 3.20 -8.61
N ALA A 181 12.96 2.11 -9.36
CA ALA A 181 12.20 2.10 -10.60
C ALA A 181 10.79 2.69 -10.44
N ARG A 182 10.07 2.29 -9.37
CA ARG A 182 8.72 2.80 -9.07
C ARG A 182 8.71 4.29 -8.76
N SER A 183 9.72 4.80 -8.04
CA SER A 183 9.78 6.23 -7.73
C SER A 183 10.05 7.08 -8.98
N GLU A 184 10.90 6.60 -9.89
CA GLU A 184 11.16 7.27 -11.17
C GLU A 184 9.92 7.23 -12.10
N ILE A 185 9.22 6.08 -12.19
CA ILE A 185 7.96 5.99 -12.96
C ILE A 185 6.91 6.94 -12.39
N PHE A 186 6.68 6.95 -11.07
CA PHE A 186 5.74 7.90 -10.46
C PHE A 186 6.17 9.35 -10.68
N ARG A 187 7.46 9.67 -10.53
CA ARG A 187 8.00 11.02 -10.75
C ARG A 187 7.75 11.49 -12.18
N ARG A 188 7.91 10.61 -13.17
CA ARG A 188 7.64 10.89 -14.59
C ARG A 188 6.14 11.05 -14.85
N ASP A 189 5.30 10.13 -14.36
CA ASP A 189 3.94 9.94 -14.91
C ASP A 189 2.80 10.43 -14.01
N GLN A 190 3.03 10.72 -12.72
CA GLN A 190 1.95 11.13 -11.80
C GLN A 190 1.14 12.31 -12.33
N HIS A 191 1.77 13.24 -13.06
CA HIS A 191 1.13 14.43 -13.57
C HIS A 191 0.06 14.11 -14.64
N LEU A 192 0.08 12.91 -15.23
CA LEU A 192 -0.91 12.42 -16.18
C LEU A 192 -2.21 11.98 -15.50
N VAL A 193 -2.22 11.82 -14.17
CA VAL A 193 -3.42 11.48 -13.40
C VAL A 193 -4.29 12.72 -13.24
N LYS A 194 -5.43 12.74 -13.94
CA LYS A 194 -6.40 13.86 -13.94
C LYS A 194 -7.77 13.44 -13.43
N ASP A 195 -8.04 12.15 -13.35
CA ASP A 195 -9.34 11.56 -13.04
C ASP A 195 -9.19 10.10 -12.58
N LEU A 196 -10.32 9.45 -12.28
CA LEU A 196 -10.34 8.05 -11.86
C LEU A 196 -9.78 7.09 -12.93
N PRO A 197 -10.18 7.17 -14.23
CA PRO A 197 -9.59 6.31 -15.26
C PRO A 197 -8.07 6.45 -15.42
N SER A 198 -7.51 7.66 -15.34
CA SER A 198 -6.06 7.86 -15.41
C SER A 198 -5.35 7.37 -14.14
N MET A 199 -5.97 7.46 -12.96
CA MET A 199 -5.46 6.82 -11.73
C MET A 199 -5.48 5.28 -11.86
N GLN A 200 -6.57 4.71 -12.38
CA GLN A 200 -6.66 3.28 -12.69
C GLN A 200 -5.58 2.86 -13.67
N ARG A 201 -5.22 3.74 -14.62
CA ARG A 201 -4.18 3.45 -15.59
C ARG A 201 -2.80 3.35 -14.95
N ILE A 202 -2.35 4.38 -14.22
CA ILE A 202 -1.01 4.39 -13.62
C ILE A 202 -0.83 3.29 -12.58
N MET A 203 -1.85 2.99 -11.77
CA MET A 203 -1.76 1.95 -10.75
C MET A 203 -1.75 0.53 -11.33
N GLN A 204 -2.13 0.37 -12.60
CA GLN A 204 -2.05 -0.88 -13.35
C GLN A 204 -0.89 -0.89 -14.35
N TYR A 205 0.05 0.05 -14.25
CA TYR A 205 1.19 0.15 -15.16
C TYR A 205 2.16 -1.02 -14.96
N ASP A 206 2.29 -1.86 -15.98
CA ASP A 206 3.06 -3.11 -15.98
C ASP A 206 4.05 -3.23 -17.16
N ASN A 207 4.34 -2.11 -17.83
CA ASN A 207 5.27 -2.11 -18.96
C ASN A 207 6.72 -2.24 -18.48
N TYR A 208 7.22 -3.46 -18.37
CA TYR A 208 8.59 -3.71 -17.91
C TYR A 208 9.67 -3.53 -18.99
N HIS A 209 9.27 -3.13 -20.20
CA HIS A 209 10.17 -2.61 -21.24
C HIS A 209 10.46 -1.11 -21.07
N ASP A 210 9.85 -0.47 -20.08
CA ASP A 210 10.20 0.89 -19.65
C ASP A 210 11.69 0.99 -19.28
N GLU A 211 12.30 2.13 -19.59
CA GLU A 211 13.72 2.39 -19.32
C GLU A 211 14.07 2.26 -17.83
N PHE A 212 13.13 2.57 -16.93
CA PHE A 212 13.34 2.46 -15.48
C PHE A 212 13.18 1.04 -14.94
N SER A 213 12.57 0.14 -15.71
CA SER A 213 12.32 -1.24 -15.30
C SER A 213 13.46 -2.18 -15.68
N PHE A 214 14.36 -1.77 -16.57
CA PHE A 214 15.53 -2.56 -16.99
C PHE A 214 15.19 -3.99 -17.46
N GLY A 215 14.01 -4.18 -18.05
CA GLY A 215 13.52 -5.50 -18.47
C GLY A 215 13.06 -6.42 -17.33
N ASN A 216 13.00 -5.92 -16.09
CA ASN A 216 12.55 -6.66 -14.93
C ASN A 216 11.05 -6.40 -14.65
N PRO A 217 10.18 -7.42 -14.76
CA PRO A 217 8.74 -7.26 -14.55
C PRO A 217 8.32 -7.04 -13.10
N ASP A 218 9.23 -7.14 -12.13
CA ASP A 218 9.00 -6.68 -10.75
C ASP A 218 9.15 -5.15 -10.61
N TRP A 219 9.94 -4.53 -11.50
CA TRP A 219 10.36 -3.13 -11.38
C TRP A 219 9.41 -2.16 -12.11
N VAL A 220 8.11 -2.36 -11.90
CA VAL A 220 7.01 -1.54 -12.42
C VAL A 220 6.01 -1.27 -11.28
N ILE A 221 4.99 -0.44 -11.52
CA ILE A 221 4.00 -0.12 -10.47
C ILE A 221 3.17 -1.36 -10.12
N SER A 222 2.72 -2.11 -11.12
CA SER A 222 1.99 -3.36 -10.93
C SER A 222 2.84 -4.54 -11.42
N ALA A 223 3.65 -5.08 -10.51
CA ALA A 223 4.63 -6.13 -10.78
C ALA A 223 4.01 -7.41 -11.39
N ARG A 224 4.79 -8.12 -12.21
CA ARG A 224 4.43 -9.33 -12.95
C ARG A 224 5.55 -10.38 -12.90
N ASP A 225 5.91 -10.89 -11.72
CA ASP A 225 7.03 -11.85 -11.57
C ASP A 225 6.82 -13.14 -12.38
N ASP A 226 5.56 -13.48 -12.66
CA ASP A 226 5.15 -14.59 -13.52
C ASP A 226 5.61 -14.43 -14.99
N LEU A 227 6.13 -13.26 -15.35
CA LEU A 227 6.69 -12.93 -16.67
C LEU A 227 8.22 -12.80 -16.66
N ALA A 228 8.91 -13.16 -15.56
CA ALA A 228 10.37 -13.07 -15.49
C ALA A 228 11.03 -13.80 -16.68
N PRO A 229 11.77 -13.10 -17.57
CA PRO A 229 12.19 -13.65 -18.86
C PRO A 229 13.26 -14.74 -18.75
N ASN A 230 14.08 -14.68 -17.71
CA ASN A 230 15.21 -15.60 -17.48
C ASN A 230 14.87 -16.73 -16.50
N VAL A 231 13.59 -16.91 -16.16
CA VAL A 231 13.13 -17.96 -15.26
C VAL A 231 12.32 -18.99 -16.06
N PRO A 232 12.70 -20.27 -16.06
CA PRO A 232 11.98 -21.31 -16.80
C PRO A 232 10.49 -21.36 -16.42
N ASN A 233 9.64 -21.64 -17.40
CA ASN A 233 8.22 -21.92 -17.16
C ASN A 233 8.10 -23.06 -16.14
N GLY A 234 7.24 -22.88 -15.13
CA GLY A 234 7.12 -23.80 -13.99
C GLY A 234 7.99 -23.44 -12.78
N GLN A 235 8.98 -22.55 -12.93
CA GLN A 235 9.80 -22.03 -11.82
C GLN A 235 9.54 -20.55 -11.52
N LYS A 236 8.74 -19.89 -12.35
CA LYS A 236 8.36 -18.49 -12.18
C LYS A 236 7.58 -18.30 -10.88
N SER A 237 7.88 -17.19 -10.20
CA SER A 237 7.15 -16.77 -9.01
C SER A 237 5.72 -16.41 -9.40
N CYS A 238 4.75 -16.85 -8.61
CA CYS A 238 3.34 -16.44 -8.75
C CYS A 238 3.07 -15.14 -7.96
N GLY A 239 4.03 -14.20 -8.03
CA GLY A 239 4.06 -12.95 -7.27
C GLY A 239 3.87 -11.72 -8.16
N GLY A 240 3.52 -10.59 -7.54
CA GLY A 240 3.33 -9.32 -8.22
C GLY A 240 2.11 -8.55 -7.70
N GLY A 241 1.71 -7.52 -8.44
CA GLY A 241 0.46 -6.81 -8.17
C GLY A 241 -0.72 -7.68 -8.59
N TYR A 242 -1.63 -8.00 -7.67
CA TYR A 242 -2.78 -8.89 -7.92
C TYR A 242 -4.13 -8.22 -7.64
N ASP A 243 -4.14 -6.92 -7.34
CA ASP A 243 -5.35 -6.11 -7.28
C ASP A 243 -5.01 -4.62 -7.46
N CYS A 244 -6.05 -3.79 -7.48
CA CYS A 244 -5.91 -2.37 -7.22
C CYS A 244 -7.21 -1.82 -6.61
N LYS A 245 -7.09 -0.89 -5.65
CA LYS A 245 -8.22 -0.18 -5.01
C LYS A 245 -8.00 1.32 -5.14
N ILE A 246 -9.01 2.04 -5.59
CA ILE A 246 -8.96 3.50 -5.81
C ILE A 246 -10.26 4.11 -5.28
N SER A 247 -10.12 5.21 -4.56
CA SER A 247 -11.23 6.07 -4.12
C SER A 247 -10.97 7.52 -4.49
N SER A 248 -12.02 8.33 -4.51
CA SER A 248 -11.92 9.78 -4.70
C SER A 248 -12.78 10.49 -3.67
N ILE A 249 -12.32 11.62 -3.16
CA ILE A 249 -13.07 12.44 -2.19
C ILE A 249 -14.42 12.89 -2.79
N SER A 250 -14.46 13.22 -4.09
CA SER A 250 -15.71 13.60 -4.77
C SER A 250 -16.70 12.43 -4.92
N LYS A 251 -16.22 11.20 -4.80
CA LYS A 251 -17.00 9.96 -4.81
C LYS A 251 -16.76 9.15 -3.54
N TRP A 252 -16.73 9.84 -2.39
CA TRP A 252 -16.31 9.25 -1.12
C TRP A 252 -17.00 7.92 -0.82
N ASN A 253 -18.28 7.79 -1.13
CA ASN A 253 -19.05 6.57 -0.83
C ASN A 253 -18.71 5.38 -1.74
N PHE A 254 -17.72 5.49 -2.63
CA PHE A 254 -17.39 4.44 -3.57
C PHE A 254 -15.91 4.08 -3.57
N VAL A 255 -15.66 2.77 -3.61
CA VAL A 255 -14.35 2.20 -3.92
C VAL A 255 -14.42 1.55 -5.28
N PHE A 256 -13.48 1.91 -6.15
CA PHE A 256 -13.24 1.25 -7.42
C PHE A 256 -12.15 0.22 -7.19
N PHE A 257 -12.41 -1.03 -7.52
CA PHE A 257 -11.41 -2.07 -7.35
C PHE A 257 -11.35 -2.98 -8.57
N ARG A 258 -10.17 -3.54 -8.80
CA ARG A 258 -9.92 -4.56 -9.79
C ARG A 258 -9.16 -5.68 -9.12
N SER A 259 -9.53 -6.92 -9.44
CA SER A 259 -8.85 -8.11 -8.92
C SER A 259 -8.10 -8.80 -10.05
N GLY A 260 -6.90 -9.30 -9.75
CA GLY A 260 -6.01 -9.98 -10.67
C GLY A 260 -4.84 -9.11 -11.15
N PRO A 261 -3.80 -9.74 -11.71
CA PRO A 261 -2.65 -9.04 -12.25
C PRO A 261 -2.98 -8.02 -13.33
N ALA A 262 -2.17 -6.98 -13.42
CA ALA A 262 -2.22 -6.04 -14.55
C ALA A 262 -2.00 -6.76 -15.88
N HIS A 263 -2.60 -6.25 -16.95
CA HIS A 263 -2.40 -6.74 -18.31
C HIS A 263 -2.52 -5.58 -19.31
N GLN A 264 -2.01 -4.40 -18.96
CA GLN A 264 -2.10 -3.23 -19.86
C GLN A 264 -1.12 -3.34 -21.01
N PHE A 265 0.12 -3.71 -20.69
CA PHE A 265 1.22 -3.91 -21.63
C PHE A 265 1.67 -5.37 -21.68
N THR A 266 1.12 -6.20 -20.79
CA THR A 266 1.49 -7.60 -20.63
C THR A 266 0.27 -8.51 -20.87
N PRO A 267 0.46 -9.81 -21.16
CA PRO A 267 -0.67 -10.72 -21.39
C PRO A 267 -1.49 -10.94 -20.12
N VAL A 268 -2.78 -11.23 -20.31
CA VAL A 268 -3.69 -11.68 -19.24
C VAL A 268 -3.05 -12.86 -18.49
N PHE A 269 -3.07 -12.79 -17.17
CA PHE A 269 -2.55 -13.85 -16.31
C PHE A 269 -3.41 -15.12 -16.38
N LYS A 270 -2.72 -16.25 -16.53
CA LYS A 270 -3.23 -17.62 -16.48
C LYS A 270 -2.31 -18.44 -15.59
N PHE A 271 -2.88 -19.22 -14.67
CA PHE A 271 -2.06 -20.10 -13.82
C PHE A 271 -1.25 -21.09 -14.66
N GLU A 272 -1.82 -21.59 -15.75
CA GLU A 272 -1.12 -22.44 -16.70
C GLU A 272 0.05 -21.67 -17.36
N ASN A 273 1.25 -22.25 -17.33
CA ASN A 273 2.49 -21.74 -17.94
C ASN A 273 3.08 -20.45 -17.35
N GLN A 274 2.36 -19.67 -16.53
CA GLN A 274 2.89 -18.47 -15.89
C GLN A 274 3.27 -18.71 -14.42
N CYS A 275 2.69 -19.71 -13.76
CA CYS A 275 3.05 -20.10 -12.40
C CYS A 275 3.53 -21.54 -12.30
N GLY A 276 4.42 -21.77 -11.34
CA GLY A 276 4.86 -23.12 -11.00
C GLY A 276 3.73 -24.01 -10.45
N PRO A 277 3.79 -25.34 -10.69
CA PRO A 277 2.76 -26.27 -10.23
C PRO A 277 2.67 -26.37 -8.70
N GLN A 278 3.66 -25.86 -7.95
CA GLN A 278 3.67 -25.82 -6.49
C GLN A 278 2.64 -24.86 -5.89
N TYR A 279 2.12 -23.89 -6.67
CA TYR A 279 1.20 -22.89 -6.15
C TYR A 279 -0.24 -23.40 -6.20
N SER A 280 -0.76 -23.80 -5.03
CA SER A 280 -2.18 -24.13 -4.88
C SER A 280 -3.05 -22.89 -5.11
N HIS A 281 -4.11 -23.07 -5.89
CA HIS A 281 -5.06 -22.02 -6.28
C HIS A 281 -6.50 -22.55 -6.23
N VAL A 282 -6.78 -23.45 -5.28
CA VAL A 282 -8.12 -24.01 -5.09
C VAL A 282 -9.14 -22.90 -4.87
N GLY A 283 -10.22 -22.92 -5.64
CA GLY A 283 -11.29 -21.92 -5.58
C GLY A 283 -11.02 -20.63 -6.35
N LEU A 284 -9.85 -20.51 -7.01
CA LEU A 284 -9.51 -19.36 -7.85
C LEU A 284 -9.79 -19.64 -9.34
N PRO A 285 -10.18 -18.63 -10.12
CA PRO A 285 -10.26 -18.69 -11.58
C PRO A 285 -8.90 -19.02 -12.21
N LEU A 286 -8.89 -19.76 -13.32
CA LEU A 286 -7.65 -20.11 -14.04
C LEU A 286 -7.10 -18.96 -14.89
N GLU A 287 -7.96 -18.06 -15.35
CA GLU A 287 -7.64 -16.85 -16.11
C GLU A 287 -8.17 -15.61 -15.37
N TRP A 288 -7.35 -14.57 -15.27
CA TRP A 288 -7.63 -13.36 -14.49
C TRP A 288 -7.79 -12.14 -15.39
N ASN A 289 -8.95 -12.06 -16.04
CA ASN A 289 -9.33 -10.95 -16.91
C ASN A 289 -10.55 -10.18 -16.36
N PHE A 290 -10.46 -9.74 -15.10
CA PHE A 290 -11.60 -9.07 -14.45
C PHE A 290 -11.64 -7.57 -14.78
N PRO A 291 -12.85 -7.02 -14.99
CA PRO A 291 -13.02 -5.58 -15.15
C PRO A 291 -12.86 -4.85 -13.81
N TRP A 292 -12.80 -3.52 -13.89
CA TRP A 292 -13.01 -2.68 -12.72
C TRP A 292 -14.45 -2.79 -12.23
N ILE A 293 -14.62 -2.90 -10.92
CA ILE A 293 -15.91 -2.94 -10.24
C ILE A 293 -15.99 -1.73 -9.30
N GLN A 294 -17.19 -1.16 -9.19
CA GLN A 294 -17.50 -0.12 -8.22
C GLN A 294 -18.33 -0.73 -7.08
N LEU A 295 -17.92 -0.47 -5.84
CA LEU A 295 -18.60 -0.87 -4.61
C LEU A 295 -19.06 0.37 -3.83
N ASP A 296 -20.29 0.37 -3.31
CA ASP A 296 -20.70 1.36 -2.29
C ASP A 296 -20.05 0.99 -0.96
N SER A 297 -19.19 1.86 -0.43
CA SER A 297 -18.40 1.61 0.77
C SER A 297 -19.18 1.79 2.07
N ARG A 298 -20.48 2.10 2.00
CA ARG A 298 -21.32 2.33 3.18
C ARG A 298 -22.40 1.27 3.39
N VAL A 299 -22.51 0.28 2.50
CA VAL A 299 -23.53 -0.76 2.52
C VAL A 299 -22.90 -2.15 2.40
#